data_AF-A0A5B7I6X4-F1
#
_entry.id   AF-A0A5B7I6X4-F1
#
_cell.length_a   1.000
_cell.length_b   1.000
_cell.length_c   1.000
_cell.angle_alpha   90.00
_cell.angle_beta   90.00
_cell.angle_gamma   90.00
#
_symmetry.space_group_name_H-M   'P 1'
#
loop_
_entity.id
_entity.type
_entity.pdbx_description
1 polymer ?
#
loop_
_entity_poly.entity_id
_entity_poly.type
_entity_poly.pdbx_seq_one_letter_code
_entity_poly.pdbx_strand_id
1 'polypeptide(L)' 'MMGVAIFAVYANCDPIATEAIQKADQIVPFYVMDRLSSLYGVAGLFMASLYAAGLRLKLQDVMTTMIVCESTGEFML' A
#
# COMPACT_ATOMS: atom_id res chain seq x y z
N MET A 1 -3.77 3.99 14.91
CA MET A 1 -4.81 3.00 15.26
C MET A 1 -4.59 1.64 14.61
N MET A 2 -4.25 1.55 13.31
CA MET A 2 -4.01 0.26 12.63
C MET A 2 -2.84 -0.56 13.21
N GLY A 3 -1.75 0.09 13.64
CA GLY A 3 -0.62 -0.62 14.26
C GLY A 3 -0.97 -1.37 15.55
N VAL A 4 -1.91 -0.87 16.35
CA VAL A 4 -2.37 -1.54 17.57
C VAL A 4 -3.27 -2.73 17.24
N ALA A 5 -4.08 -2.63 16.19
CA ALA A 5 -4.90 -3.75 15.72
C ALA A 5 -4.03 -4.88 15.16
N ILE A 6 -2.99 -4.55 14.40
CA ILE A 6 -2.02 -5.54 13.90
C ILE A 6 -1.27 -6.18 15.08
N PHE A 7 -0.84 -5.39 16.06
CA PHE A 7 -0.19 -5.89 17.27
C PHE A 7 -1.09 -6.83 18.08
N ALA A 8 -2.37 -6.48 18.28
CA ALA A 8 -3.32 -7.31 19.02
C ALA A 8 -3.69 -8.62 18.28
N VAL A 9 -3.76 -8.58 16.94
CA VAL A 9 -4.04 -9.76 16.11
C VAL A 9 -2.86 -10.73 16.09
N TYR A 10 -1.63 -10.22 16.02
CA TYR A 10 -0.42 -11.03 15.96
C TYR A 10 0.27 -11.23 17.31
N ALA A 11 -0.34 -10.77 18.41
CA ALA A 11 0.19 -10.93 19.78
C ALA A 11 0.42 -12.40 20.21
N ASN A 12 -0.29 -13.35 19.60
CA ASN A 12 -0.20 -14.77 19.95
C ASN A 12 0.48 -15.64 18.89
N CYS A 13 0.56 -15.18 17.63
CA CYS A 13 1.17 -15.92 16.51
C CYS A 13 1.79 -14.92 15.55
N ASP A 14 3.10 -14.70 15.64
CA ASP A 14 3.81 -13.79 14.75
C ASP A 14 3.90 -14.35 13.32
N PRO A 15 3.47 -13.61 12.29
CA PRO A 15 3.51 -14.05 10.89
C PRO A 15 4.94 -14.10 10.34
N ILE A 16 5.89 -13.51 11.09
CA ILE A 16 7.35 -13.63 10.88
C ILE A 16 7.85 -15.02 11.26
N ALA A 17 7.28 -15.65 12.30
CA ALA A 17 7.68 -16.98 12.77
C ALA A 17 7.08 -18.11 11.91
N THR A 18 5.96 -17.86 11.22
CA THR A 18 5.32 -18.81 10.29
C THR A 18 5.88 -18.71 8.86
N GLU A 19 6.94 -17.92 8.65
CA GLU A 19 7.63 -17.75 7.34
C GLU A 19 6.73 -17.21 6.20
N ALA A 20 5.56 -16.66 6.55
CA ALA A 20 4.63 -16.11 5.57
C ALA A 20 5.10 -14.76 4.99
N ILE A 21 5.99 -14.04 5.69
CA ILE A 21 6.54 -12.74 5.28
C ILE A 21 8.05 -12.66 5.61
N GLN A 22 8.89 -12.30 4.62
CA GLN A 22 10.36 -12.17 4.77
C GLN A 22 10.84 -10.80 5.30
N LYS A 23 9.98 -9.77 5.25
CA LYS A 23 10.30 -8.39 5.67
C LYS A 23 9.13 -7.73 6.39
N ALA A 24 9.41 -7.05 7.50
CA ALA A 24 8.41 -6.31 8.28
C ALA A 24 7.65 -5.23 7.49
N ASP A 25 8.24 -4.70 6.41
CA ASP A 25 7.62 -3.67 5.54
C ASP A 25 6.38 -4.18 4.78
N GLN A 26 6.27 -5.50 4.54
CA GLN A 26 5.14 -6.11 3.86
C GLN A 26 3.99 -6.51 4.80
N ILE A 27 4.13 -6.30 6.12
CA ILE A 27 3.11 -6.73 7.09
C ILE A 27 1.77 -6.00 6.90
N VAL A 28 1.81 -4.73 6.51
CA VAL A 28 0.63 -3.89 6.29
C VAL A 28 -0.17 -4.37 5.08
N PRO A 29 0.44 -4.55 3.89
CA PRO A 29 -0.31 -5.05 2.75
C PRO A 29 -0.82 -6.48 2.95
N PHE A 30 -0.07 -7.34 3.64
CA PHE A 30 -0.51 -8.70 3.97
C PHE A 30 -1.74 -8.71 4.89
N TYR A 31 -1.72 -7.88 5.94
CA TYR A 31 -2.85 -7.74 6.87
C TYR A 31 -4.12 -7.23 6.17
N VAL A 32 -3.99 -6.28 5.23
CA VAL A 32 -5.14 -5.77 4.48
C VAL A 32 -5.70 -6.82 3.52
N MET A 33 -4.85 -7.60 2.84
CA MET A 33 -5.29 -8.68 1.96
C MET A 33 -6.03 -9.80 2.72
N ASP A 34 -5.55 -10.16 3.92
CA ASP A 34 -6.18 -11.17 4.77
C ASP A 34 -7.54 -10.69 5.33
N ARG A 35 -7.59 -9.45 5.84
CA ARG A 35 -8.81 -8.90 6.45
C ARG A 35 -9.87 -8.45 5.45
N LEU A 36 -9.47 -8.01 4.26
CA LEU A 36 -10.38 -7.62 3.19
C LEU A 36 -10.57 -8.74 2.16
N SER A 37 -10.22 -9.99 2.50
CA SER A 37 -10.50 -11.16 1.65
C SER A 37 -11.99 -11.32 1.32
N SER A 38 -12.91 -10.79 2.14
CA SER A 38 -14.34 -10.74 1.79
C SER A 38 -14.72 -9.65 0.77
N LEU A 39 -13.87 -8.65 0.56
CA LEU A 39 -14.13 -7.43 -0.22
C LEU A 39 -12.91 -7.08 -1.10
N TYR A 40 -12.52 -7.99 -2.00
CA TYR A 40 -11.32 -7.85 -2.84
C TYR A 40 -11.25 -6.55 -3.67
N GLY A 41 -12.40 -5.98 -4.07
CA GLY A 41 -12.43 -4.74 -4.85
C GLY A 41 -11.84 -3.53 -4.09
N VAL A 42 -12.10 -3.43 -2.79
CA VAL A 42 -11.60 -2.33 -1.94
C VAL A 42 -10.13 -2.57 -1.59
N ALA A 43 -9.74 -3.83 -1.36
CA ALA A 43 -8.35 -4.19 -1.13
C ALA A 43 -7.45 -3.83 -2.32
N GLY A 44 -7.90 -4.12 -3.54
CA GLY A 44 -7.17 -3.78 -4.77
C GLY A 44 -7.01 -2.27 -4.96
N LEU A 45 -8.03 -1.49 -4.65
CA LEU A 45 -7.99 -0.01 -4.76
C LEU A 45 -7.04 0.61 -3.71
N PHE A 46 -6.99 0.03 -2.51
CA PHE A 46 -6.03 0.41 -1.47
C PHE A 46 -4.58 0.08 -1.89
N MET A 47 -4.32 -1.11 -2.44
CA MET A 47 -2.99 -1.47 -2.94
C MET A 47 -2.57 -0.60 -4.12
N ALA A 48 -3.48 -0.31 -5.05
CA ALA A 48 -3.20 0.54 -6.20
C ALA A 48 -2.77 1.95 -5.78
N SER A 49 -3.42 2.54 -4.78
CA SER A 49 -3.06 3.88 -4.28
C SER A 49 -1.73 3.91 -3.53
N LEU A 50 -1.44 2.89 -2.70
CA LEU A 50 -0.14 2.73 -2.03
C LEU A 50 1.00 2.54 -3.02
N TYR A 51 0.82 1.67 -4.02
CA TYR A 51 1.84 1.44 -5.05
C TYR A 51 2.02 2.66 -5.94
N ALA A 52 0.93 3.34 -6.32
CA ALA A 52 1.01 4.60 -7.04
C ALA A 52 1.84 5.61 -6.23
N ALA A 53 1.51 5.84 -4.95
CA ALA A 53 2.24 6.76 -4.08
C ALA A 53 3.72 6.37 -3.91
N GLY A 54 4.01 5.09 -3.65
CA GLY A 54 5.39 4.58 -3.54
C GLY A 54 6.18 4.73 -4.83
N LEU A 55 5.54 4.47 -5.98
CA LEU A 55 6.11 4.72 -7.29
C LEU A 55 6.34 6.22 -7.50
N ARG A 56 5.42 7.12 -7.07
CA ARG A 56 5.64 8.57 -7.16
C ARG A 56 6.83 9.03 -6.32
N LEU A 57 7.01 8.49 -5.12
CA LEU A 57 8.12 8.85 -4.22
C LEU A 57 9.46 8.34 -4.75
N LYS A 58 9.48 7.15 -5.36
CA LYS A 58 10.67 6.57 -6.01
C LYS A 58 11.01 7.28 -7.32
N LEU A 59 9.98 7.64 -8.07
CA LEU A 59 10.06 8.41 -9.30
C LEU A 59 9.98 9.92 -9.03
N GLN A 60 10.12 10.44 -7.81
CA GLN A 60 9.98 11.89 -7.58
C GLN A 60 11.10 12.69 -8.27
N ASP A 61 12.18 12.01 -8.67
CA ASP A 61 13.21 12.47 -9.60
C ASP A 61 12.67 12.71 -11.03
N VAL A 62 11.58 12.04 -11.43
CA VAL A 62 10.94 12.06 -12.77
C VAL A 62 9.52 12.63 -12.76
N MET A 63 8.72 12.42 -11.71
CA MET A 63 7.30 12.79 -11.63
C MET A 63 7.08 14.29 -11.47
N THR A 64 8.09 15.05 -11.04
CA THR A 64 7.98 16.52 -10.94
C THR A 64 7.69 17.16 -12.31
N THR A 65 8.04 16.52 -13.44
CA THR A 65 7.66 16.99 -14.79
C THR A 65 6.25 16.56 -15.22
N MET A 66 5.72 15.44 -14.73
CA MET A 66 4.35 14.98 -15.07
C MET A 66 3.28 15.72 -14.24
N ILE A 67 3.54 16.03 -12.97
CA ILE A 67 2.61 16.77 -12.11
C ILE A 67 2.52 18.25 -12.53
N VAL A 68 3.62 18.83 -13.04
CA VAL A 68 3.60 20.18 -13.66
C VAL A 68 2.77 20.16 -14.95
N CYS A 69 2.84 19.09 -15.75
CA CYS A 69 2.03 18.97 -16.97
C CYS A 69 0.54 18.81 -16.66
N GLU A 70 0.18 18.05 -15.60
CA GLU A 70 -1.21 17.99 -15.10
C GLU A 70 -1.67 19.34 -14.50
N SER A 71 -0.74 20.12 -13.91
CA SER A 71 -1.00 21.48 -13.43
C SER A 71 -1.03 22.53 -14.55
N THR A 72 -0.57 22.23 -15.77
CA THR A 72 -0.66 23.09 -16.98
C THR A 72 -1.53 22.47 -18.08
N GLY A 73 -2.66 21.87 -17.71
CA GLY A 73 -3.87 21.88 -18.53
C GLY A 73 -3.79 21.37 -19.97
N GLU A 74 -3.26 20.16 -20.22
CA GLU A 74 -3.42 19.46 -21.51
C GLU A 74 -3.87 18.01 -21.29
N PHE A 75 -5.06 17.85 -20.69
CA PHE A 75 -5.90 16.65 -20.92
C PHE A 75 -7.37 17.05 -20.84
N MET A 76 -7.81 17.92 -21.76
CA MET A 76 -9.17 17.84 -22.30
C MET A 76 -9.28 18.64 -23.60
N LEU A 77 -8.75 18.11 -24.70
CA LEU A 77 -9.30 18.20 -26.07
C LEU A 77 -8.60 17.20 -26.99
#